data_AF-A0A2H9M709-F1
#
_entry.id   AF-A0A2H9M709-F1
#
_cell.length_a   1.000
_cell.length_b   1.000
_cell.length_c   1.000
_cell.angle_alpha   90.00
_cell.angle_beta   90.00
_cell.angle_gamma   90.00
#
_symmetry.space_group_name_H-M   'P 1'
#
loop_
_entity.id
_entity.type
_entity.pdbx_description
1 polymer ?
#
loop_
_entity_poly.entity_id
_entity_poly.type
_entity_poly.pdbx_seq_one_letter_code
_entity_poly.pdbx_strand_id
1 'polypeptide(L)' 'MDKGENPPVGIILCTEKGKELIELIFLPRDNIKVAEYLTKLPSKELFAEKLHKAILTAKVKLKEDKDVKINNNST' A
#
# COMPACT_ATOMS: atom_id res chain seq x y z
N MET A 1 -23.78 5.70 4.81
CA MET A 1 -23.08 4.62 4.11
C MET A 1 -24.13 3.62 3.70
N ASP A 2 -24.30 3.47 2.39
CA ASP A 2 -25.30 2.59 1.84
C ASP A 2 -24.86 1.13 1.94
N LYS A 3 -25.85 0.22 1.95
CA LYS A 3 -25.62 -1.20 2.13
C LYS A 3 -24.88 -1.75 0.91
N GLY A 4 -23.58 -1.99 1.06
CA GLY A 4 -22.70 -2.50 -0.01
C GLY A 4 -21.53 -1.59 -0.39
N GLU A 5 -21.46 -0.37 0.17
CA GLU A 5 -20.27 0.47 -0.01
C GLU A 5 -19.07 -0.07 0.77
N ASN A 6 -17.89 0.03 0.15
CA ASN A 6 -16.64 -0.21 0.85
C ASN A 6 -16.39 0.90 1.88
N PRO A 7 -15.58 0.64 2.93
CA PRO A 7 -15.13 1.70 3.83
C PRO A 7 -14.51 2.87 3.04
N PRO A 8 -14.75 4.12 3.47
CA PRO A 8 -14.25 5.29 2.77
C PRO A 8 -12.72 5.30 2.77
N VAL A 9 -12.14 5.68 1.65
CA VAL A 9 -10.69 5.83 1.49
C VAL A 9 -10.35 7.32 1.48
N GLY A 10 -9.60 7.76 2.49
CA GLY A 10 -9.02 9.10 2.50
C GLY A 10 -7.74 9.14 1.66
N ILE A 11 -7.63 10.10 0.74
CA ILE A 11 -6.42 10.35 -0.04
C ILE A 11 -5.87 11.71 0.37
N ILE A 12 -4.62 11.72 0.84
CA ILE A 12 -3.89 12.95 1.18
C ILE A 12 -2.78 13.13 0.15
N LEU A 13 -2.82 14.23 -0.60
CA LEU A 13 -1.79 14.58 -1.59
C LEU A 13 -0.91 15.69 -1.04
N CYS A 14 0.36 15.37 -0.76
CA CYS A 14 1.35 16.35 -0.34
C CYS A 14 2.12 16.87 -1.57
N THR A 15 2.09 18.18 -1.80
CA THR A 15 2.82 18.83 -2.91
C THR A 15 4.31 19.01 -2.62
N GLU A 16 4.70 19.00 -1.35
CA GLU A 16 6.08 19.14 -0.90
C GLU A 16 6.57 17.85 -0.23
N LYS A 17 7.68 17.31 -0.76
CA LYS A 17 8.26 16.02 -0.38
C LYS A 17 9.17 16.18 0.85
N GLY A 18 8.64 16.64 1.98
CA GLY A 18 9.34 16.54 3.24
C GLY A 18 9.40 15.06 3.66
N LYS A 19 10.53 14.37 3.44
CA LYS A 19 10.72 12.96 3.86
C LYS A 19 10.37 12.77 5.35
N GLU A 20 10.67 13.76 6.16
CA GLU A 20 10.38 13.82 7.61
C GLU A 20 8.88 13.74 7.93
N LEU A 21 8.01 14.35 7.11
CA LEU A 21 6.55 14.30 7.30
C LEU A 21 5.96 12.92 6.95
N ILE A 22 6.56 12.22 5.98
CA ILE A 22 6.15 10.87 5.58
C ILE A 22 6.51 9.85 6.66
N GLU A 23 7.67 10.01 7.31
CA GLU A 23 8.12 9.14 8.39
C GLU A 23 7.20 9.19 9.62
N LEU A 24 6.63 10.37 9.94
CA LEU A 24 5.68 10.53 11.05
C LEU A 24 4.31 9.89 10.76
N ILE A 25 3.87 9.82 9.51
CA ILE A 25 2.63 9.13 9.08
C ILE A 25 2.82 7.61 9.01
N PHE A 26 4.07 7.15 8.96
CA PHE A 26 4.46 5.74 8.91
C PHE A 26 4.31 5.02 10.27
N LEU A 27 3.37 5.46 11.12
CA LEU A 27 3.08 4.78 12.38
C LEU A 27 2.59 3.35 12.09
N PRO A 28 3.22 2.33 12.69
CA PRO A 28 3.09 0.93 12.27
C PRO A 28 1.73 0.28 12.54
N ARG A 29 0.72 1.06 12.97
CA ARG A 29 -0.58 0.54 13.45
C ARG A 29 -1.79 0.94 12.63
N ASP A 30 -1.66 1.86 11.67
CA ASP A 30 -2.84 2.44 11.03
C ASP A 30 -2.98 2.09 9.55
N ASN A 31 -4.23 2.05 9.07
CA ASN A 31 -4.66 1.69 7.71
C ASN A 31 -4.19 2.66 6.61
N ILE A 32 -3.13 3.42 6.87
CA ILE A 32 -2.60 4.46 6.00
C ILE A 32 -1.51 3.84 5.11
N LYS A 33 -1.69 3.97 3.79
CA LYS A 33 -0.69 3.55 2.79
C LYS A 33 -0.08 4.80 2.17
N VAL A 34 1.24 4.90 2.24
CA VAL A 34 2.01 5.98 1.61
C VAL A 34 2.63 5.49 0.32
N ALA A 35 2.48 6.27 -0.75
CA ALA A 35 3.09 6.02 -2.05
C ALA A 35 3.52 7.34 -2.71
N GLU A 36 4.40 7.25 -3.70
CA GLU A 36 4.80 8.39 -4.52
C GLU A 36 3.79 8.66 -5.63
N TYR A 37 3.38 9.93 -5.78
CA TYR A 37 2.55 10.37 -6.89
C TYR A 37 3.42 10.77 -8.09
N LEU A 38 3.20 10.13 -9.23
CA LEU A 38 3.93 10.42 -10.48
C LEU A 38 3.08 11.34 -11.36
N THR A 39 3.53 12.59 -11.55
CA THR A 39 2.85 13.57 -12.43
C THR A 39 3.02 13.27 -13.91
N LYS A 40 3.96 12.39 -14.26
CA LYS A 40 4.22 11.92 -15.62
C LYS A 40 4.33 10.41 -15.62
N LEU A 41 3.82 9.79 -16.69
CA LEU A 41 4.00 8.37 -16.90
C LEU A 41 5.49 8.07 -17.18
N PRO A 42 6.13 7.14 -16.44
CA PRO A 42 7.49 6.73 -16.72
C PRO A 42 7.57 5.99 -18.07
N SER A 43 8.78 5.70 -18.55
CA SER A 43 8.94 4.89 -19.76
C SER A 43 8.24 3.53 -19.59
N LYS A 44 7.82 2.94 -20.72
CA LYS A 44 7.07 1.69 -20.73
C LYS A 44 7.84 0.56 -20.04
N GLU A 45 9.16 0.52 -20.26
CA GLU A 45 10.07 -0.48 -19.68
C GLU A 45 10.13 -0.33 -18.16
N LEU A 46 10.33 0.90 -17.67
CA LEU A 46 10.41 1.18 -16.24
C LEU A 46 9.05 0.94 -15.54
N PHE A 47 7.95 1.28 -16.20
CA PHE A 47 6.61 1.02 -15.67
C PHE A 47 6.34 -0.48 -15.53
N ALA A 48 6.65 -1.26 -16.57
CA ALA A 48 6.48 -2.70 -16.57
C ALA A 48 7.30 -3.37 -15.45
N GLU A 49 8.55 -2.94 -15.25
CA GLU A 49 9.40 -3.42 -14.16
C GLU A 49 8.80 -3.11 -12.79
N LYS A 50 8.41 -1.84 -12.54
CA LYS A 50 7.80 -1.42 -11.28
C LYS A 50 6.51 -2.19 -10.98
N LEU A 51 5.67 -2.40 -11.98
CA LEU A 51 4.42 -3.15 -11.85
C LEU A 51 4.68 -4.62 -11.51
N HIS A 52 5.61 -5.26 -12.21
CA HIS A 52 5.97 -6.65 -11.95
C HIS A 52 6.46 -6.84 -10.51
N LYS A 53 7.34 -5.94 -10.05
CA LYS A 53 7.84 -5.92 -8.68
C LYS A 53 6.71 -5.75 -7.66
N ALA A 54 5.79 -4.83 -7.89
CA ALA A 54 4.64 -4.60 -7.00
C ALA A 54 3.75 -5.85 -6.86
N ILE A 55 3.49 -6.56 -7.96
CA ILE A 55 2.71 -7.81 -7.96
C ILE A 55 3.42 -8.89 -7.15
N LEU A 56 4.73 -9.08 -7.34
CA LEU A 56 5.51 -10.06 -6.59
C LEU A 56 5.48 -9.77 -5.09
N THR A 57 5.70 -8.51 -4.69
CA THR A 57 5.61 -8.10 -3.28
C THR A 57 4.22 -8.34 -2.70
N ALA A 58 3.15 -8.04 -3.43
CA ALA A 58 1.79 -8.30 -2.97
C ALA A 58 1.51 -9.79 -2.77
N LYS A 59 1.98 -10.66 -3.68
CA LYS A 59 1.84 -12.11 -3.55
C LYS A 59 2.55 -12.66 -2.32
N VAL A 60 3.76 -12.17 -2.02
CA VAL A 60 4.51 -12.57 -0.82
C VAL A 60 3.74 -12.18 0.45
N LYS A 61 3.31 -10.92 0.56
CA LYS A 61 2.52 -10.44 1.72
C LYS A 61 1.23 -11.23 1.93
N LEU A 62 0.49 -11.52 0.84
CA LEU A 62 -0.73 -12.32 0.92
C LEU A 62 -0.47 -13.77 1.37
N LYS A 63 0.71 -14.31 1.09
CA LYS A 63 1.10 -15.63 1.58
C LYS A 63 1.43 -15.56 3.08
N GLU A 64 2.24 -14.58 3.49
CA GLU A 64 2.57 -14.32 4.90
C GLU A 64 1.30 -14.09 5.74
N ASP A 65 0.36 -13.27 5.27
CA ASP A 65 -0.93 -13.02 5.94
C ASP A 65 -1.80 -14.28 6.06
N LYS A 66 -1.70 -15.21 5.09
CA LYS A 66 -2.39 -16.51 5.17
C LYS A 66 -1.72 -17.42 6.18
N ASP A 67 -0.40 -17.48 6.17
CA ASP A 67 0.38 -18.28 7.11
C ASP A 67 0.17 -17.80 8.56
N VAL A 68 0.05 -16.48 8.78
CA VAL A 68 -0.30 -15.83 10.07
C VAL A 68 -1.77 -16.01 10.49
N LYS A 69 -2.68 -16.34 9.58
CA LYS A 69 -4.08 -16.64 9.94
C LYS A 69 -4.29 -18.12 10.25
N ILE A 70 -3.51 -19.02 9.65
CA ILE A 70 -3.63 -20.47 9.85
C ILE A 70 -3.09 -20.89 11.23
N ASN A 71 -2.00 -20.28 11.70
CA ASN A 71 -1.37 -20.57 12.99
C ASN A 71 -2.09 -19.94 14.21
N ASN A 72 -2.97 -18.96 14.01
CA ASN A 72 -3.75 -18.32 15.09
C ASN A 72 -5.13 -18.97 15.35
N ASN A 73 -5.51 -20.00 14.58
CA ASN A 73 -6.79 -20.71 14.71
C ASN A 73 -6.67 -22.05 15.48
N SER A 74 -5.58 -22.25 16.24
CA SER A 74 -5.33 -23.46 17.05
C SER A 74 -5.30 -23.17 18.57
N THR A 75 -6.08 -22.22 19.06
CA THR A 75 -6.35 -22.07 20.51
C THR A 75 -7.84 -21.87 20.75
#